data_AF-A0A7S0ELW2-F1
#
_entry.id   AF-A0A7S0ELW2-F1
#
_cell.length_a   1.000
_cell.length_b   1.000
_cell.length_c   1.000
_cell.angle_alpha   90.00
_cell.angle_beta   90.00
_cell.angle_gamma   90.00
#
_symmetry.space_group_name_H-M   'P 1'
#
loop_
_entity.id
_entity.type
_entity.pdbx_description
1 polymer ?
#
loop_
_entity_poly.entity_id
_entity_poly.type
_entity_poly.pdbx_seq_one_letter_code
_entity_poly.pdbx_strand_id
1 'polypeptide(L)'
;ISSSSSSSSSSSAFKYRVTSGAYGNRGLKAQLEDVEVQVADLSGLGSEELGKHRSAFFGIFDGHAGRHAADFCAENLARLIAEKIDKPTDNESVRRAIMQGFRDADA
;
A
#
# COMPACT_ATOMS: atom_id res chain seq x y z
N ILE A 1 13.55 -48.50 -19.84
CA ILE A 1 12.58 -47.39 -20.05
C ILE A 1 11.84 -47.16 -18.74
N SER A 2 12.19 -46.09 -18.01
CA SER A 2 11.46 -45.71 -16.80
C SER A 2 11.20 -44.22 -16.88
N SER A 3 9.97 -43.90 -17.23
CA SER A 3 9.45 -42.54 -17.42
C SER A 3 9.17 -41.91 -16.05
N SER A 4 9.86 -40.84 -15.71
CA SER A 4 9.47 -39.98 -14.58
C SER A 4 8.61 -38.85 -15.12
N SER A 5 7.30 -39.02 -14.99
CA SER A 5 6.31 -37.98 -15.33
C SER A 5 6.44 -36.83 -14.33
N SER A 6 7.14 -35.76 -14.71
CA SER A 6 7.12 -34.50 -13.99
C SER A 6 5.77 -33.83 -14.21
N SER A 7 4.83 -34.09 -13.29
CA SER A 7 3.56 -33.37 -13.21
C SER A 7 3.85 -31.91 -12.86
N SER A 8 4.10 -31.11 -13.88
CA SER A 8 4.13 -29.66 -13.78
C SER A 8 2.70 -29.21 -13.58
N SER A 9 2.26 -29.14 -12.31
CA SER A 9 1.04 -28.46 -11.94
C SER A 9 1.23 -26.97 -12.26
N SER A 10 0.95 -26.62 -13.51
CA SER A 10 0.81 -25.24 -13.94
C SER A 10 -0.47 -24.69 -13.31
N SER A 11 -0.39 -24.37 -12.03
CA SER A 11 -1.37 -23.56 -11.32
C SER A 11 -1.41 -22.22 -12.03
N SER A 12 -2.32 -22.07 -12.99
CA SER A 12 -2.67 -20.77 -13.56
C SER A 12 -3.10 -19.89 -12.40
N ALA A 13 -2.17 -19.11 -11.85
CA ALA A 13 -2.41 -18.27 -10.70
C ALA A 13 -3.55 -17.32 -11.05
N PHE A 14 -4.70 -17.48 -10.41
CA PHE A 14 -5.78 -16.51 -10.49
C PHE A 14 -5.20 -15.13 -10.15
N LYS A 15 -5.10 -14.28 -11.17
CA LYS A 15 -4.57 -12.92 -11.05
C LYS A 15 -5.70 -12.04 -10.54
N TYR A 16 -5.90 -12.03 -9.22
CA TYR A 16 -6.78 -11.06 -8.59
C TYR A 16 -6.22 -9.67 -8.84
N ARG A 17 -7.05 -8.80 -9.41
CA ARG A 17 -6.71 -7.40 -9.68
C ARG A 17 -7.54 -6.53 -8.77
N VAL A 18 -6.89 -5.74 -7.92
CA VAL A 18 -7.58 -4.70 -7.15
C VAL A 18 -7.93 -3.56 -8.11
N THR A 19 -9.21 -3.19 -8.11
CA THR A 19 -9.71 -2.03 -8.84
C THR A 19 -10.32 -1.08 -7.82
N SER A 20 -9.90 0.17 -7.85
CA SER A 20 -10.34 1.20 -6.91
C SER A 20 -10.66 2.49 -7.66
N GLY A 21 -11.49 3.31 -7.04
CA GLY A 21 -11.83 4.66 -7.50
C GLY A 21 -12.02 5.54 -6.27
N ALA A 22 -11.77 6.83 -6.44
CA ALA A 22 -11.94 7.83 -5.39
C ALA A 22 -12.67 9.05 -5.96
N TYR A 23 -13.27 9.82 -5.05
CA TYR A 23 -13.97 11.05 -5.38
C TYR A 23 -13.77 12.05 -4.24
N GLY A 24 -13.28 13.23 -4.59
CA GLY A 24 -13.14 14.37 -3.67
C GLY A 24 -14.16 15.46 -3.99
N ASN A 25 -14.76 16.06 -2.96
CA ASN A 25 -15.66 17.21 -3.11
C ASN A 25 -15.23 18.34 -2.18
N ARG A 26 -14.79 19.45 -2.77
CA ARG A 26 -14.40 20.66 -2.05
C ARG A 26 -15.56 21.32 -1.28
N GLY A 27 -16.79 21.14 -1.76
CA GLY A 27 -17.96 21.82 -1.21
C GLY A 27 -17.77 23.35 -1.22
N LEU A 28 -18.06 23.99 -0.08
CA LEU A 28 -17.98 25.44 0.11
C LEU A 28 -16.59 25.93 0.60
N LYS A 29 -15.66 25.02 0.94
CA LYS A 29 -14.30 25.40 1.39
C LYS A 29 -13.58 26.16 0.28
N ALA A 30 -12.65 27.05 0.62
CA ALA A 30 -11.86 27.77 -0.39
C ALA A 30 -10.99 26.81 -1.23
N GLN A 31 -10.32 25.86 -0.56
CA GLN A 31 -9.47 24.85 -1.18
C GLN A 31 -9.89 23.44 -0.71
N LEU A 32 -9.59 22.43 -1.54
CA LEU A 32 -9.69 21.02 -1.15
C LEU A 32 -8.34 20.62 -0.58
N GLU A 33 -8.29 20.44 0.73
CA GLU A 33 -7.07 20.08 1.47
C GLU A 33 -6.97 18.56 1.70
N ASP A 34 -8.07 17.85 1.49
CA ASP A 34 -8.13 16.39 1.44
C ASP A 34 -7.29 15.86 0.26
N VAL A 35 -6.50 14.81 0.51
CA VAL A 35 -5.70 14.12 -0.52
C VAL A 35 -5.92 12.62 -0.41
N GLU A 36 -6.33 11.98 -1.49
CA GLU A 36 -6.39 10.53 -1.59
C GLU A 36 -5.09 9.91 -2.18
N VAL A 37 -4.80 8.68 -1.80
CA VAL A 37 -3.75 7.86 -2.42
C VAL A 37 -4.22 6.43 -2.63
N GLN A 38 -3.84 5.85 -3.78
CA GLN A 38 -4.18 4.49 -4.17
C GLN A 38 -2.94 3.83 -4.78
N VAL A 39 -2.33 2.89 -4.05
CA VAL A 39 -1.20 2.08 -4.51
C VAL A 39 -1.66 0.63 -4.58
N ALA A 40 -2.07 0.22 -5.79
CA ALA A 40 -2.67 -1.11 -6.01
C ALA A 40 -1.66 -2.27 -5.92
N ASP A 41 -0.36 -1.99 -5.93
CA ASP A 41 0.71 -2.98 -5.86
C ASP A 41 1.91 -2.44 -5.08
N LEU A 42 2.23 -3.07 -3.94
CA LEU A 42 3.37 -2.72 -3.08
C LEU A 42 4.64 -3.54 -3.36
N SER A 43 4.65 -4.44 -4.35
CA SER A 43 5.76 -5.37 -4.61
C SER A 43 7.12 -4.69 -4.86
N GLY A 44 7.14 -3.42 -5.29
CA GLY A 44 8.38 -2.65 -5.51
C GLY A 44 8.72 -1.64 -4.41
N LEU A 45 7.94 -1.56 -3.33
CA LEU A 45 8.13 -0.55 -2.28
C LEU A 45 8.70 -1.10 -0.97
N GLY A 46 8.85 -2.42 -0.84
CA GLY A 46 9.33 -3.04 0.39
C GLY A 46 9.83 -4.46 0.17
N SER A 47 9.62 -5.34 1.15
CA SER A 47 10.01 -6.74 1.06
C SER A 47 9.29 -7.47 -0.08
N GLU A 48 9.99 -8.42 -0.72
CA GLU A 48 9.43 -9.35 -1.73
C GLU A 48 8.16 -10.08 -1.23
N GLU A 49 8.01 -10.23 0.09
CA GLU A 49 6.81 -10.82 0.70
C GLU A 49 5.54 -10.00 0.37
N LEU A 50 5.63 -8.67 0.25
CA LEU A 50 4.49 -7.83 -0.15
C LEU A 50 3.99 -8.19 -1.54
N GLY A 51 4.90 -8.50 -2.48
CA GLY A 51 4.55 -8.95 -3.81
C GLY A 51 3.94 -10.34 -3.82
N LYS A 52 4.52 -11.28 -3.07
CA LYS A 52 3.96 -12.65 -2.94
C LYS A 52 2.56 -12.66 -2.34
N HIS A 53 2.30 -11.76 -1.39
CA HIS A 53 1.02 -11.63 -0.71
C HIS A 53 0.07 -10.61 -1.37
N ARG A 54 0.46 -9.99 -2.49
CA ARG A 54 -0.36 -9.04 -3.27
C ARG A 54 -0.93 -7.92 -2.40
N SER A 55 -0.05 -7.25 -1.66
CA SER A 55 -0.42 -6.15 -0.78
C SER A 55 -0.66 -4.85 -1.55
N ALA A 56 -1.62 -4.05 -1.07
CA ALA A 56 -1.98 -2.75 -1.62
C ALA A 56 -2.19 -1.74 -0.48
N PHE A 57 -2.01 -0.44 -0.77
CA PHE A 57 -2.19 0.65 0.18
C PHE A 57 -3.21 1.67 -0.35
N PHE A 58 -4.13 2.09 0.51
CA PHE A 58 -5.12 3.12 0.23
C PHE A 58 -5.21 4.05 1.43
N GLY A 59 -5.25 5.35 1.18
CA GLY A 59 -5.28 6.36 2.23
C GLY A 59 -6.05 7.60 1.81
N ILE A 60 -6.64 8.27 2.78
CA ILE A 60 -7.25 9.60 2.64
C ILE A 60 -6.68 10.44 3.78
N PHE A 61 -6.10 11.60 3.44
CA PHE A 61 -5.49 12.52 4.39
C PHE A 61 -6.27 13.83 4.36
N ASP A 62 -6.94 14.17 5.46
CA ASP A 62 -7.65 15.45 5.63
C ASP A 62 -6.63 16.53 6.03
N GLY A 63 -6.26 17.41 5.09
CA GLY A 63 -5.36 18.53 5.35
C GLY A 63 -6.04 19.63 6.16
N HIS A 64 -5.24 20.36 6.95
CA HIS A 64 -5.71 21.52 7.69
C HIS A 64 -4.63 22.61 7.69
N ALA A 65 -5.06 23.86 7.45
CA ALA A 65 -4.16 25.02 7.33
C ALA A 65 -3.14 24.87 6.18
N GLY A 66 -3.58 24.27 5.07
CA GLY A 66 -2.79 23.93 3.89
C GLY A 66 -2.81 22.44 3.58
N ARG A 67 -2.44 22.11 2.34
CA ARG A 67 -2.40 20.73 1.83
C ARG A 67 -1.04 20.04 1.93
N HIS A 68 0.02 20.76 2.34
CA HIS A 68 1.39 20.24 2.26
C HIS A 68 1.62 18.96 3.08
N ALA A 69 1.06 18.84 4.29
CA ALA A 69 1.21 17.63 5.10
C ALA A 69 0.44 16.45 4.49
N ALA A 70 -0.77 16.70 3.96
CA ALA A 70 -1.57 15.69 3.29
C ALA A 70 -0.90 15.19 1.99
N ASP A 71 -0.32 16.10 1.21
CA ASP A 71 0.48 15.77 0.03
C ASP A 71 1.70 14.92 0.38
N PHE A 72 2.47 15.33 1.39
CA PHE A 72 3.64 14.59 1.83
C PHE A 72 3.28 13.17 2.24
N CYS A 73 2.21 13.00 3.02
CA CYS A 73 1.70 11.69 3.40
C CYS A 73 1.27 10.86 2.18
N ALA A 74 0.55 11.45 1.23
CA ALA A 74 0.12 10.77 0.01
C ALA A 74 1.29 10.29 -0.85
N GLU A 75 2.37 11.07 -0.93
CA GLU A 75 3.55 10.73 -1.71
C GLU A 75 4.45 9.70 -1.02
N ASN A 76 4.56 9.74 0.31
CA ASN A 76 5.63 9.03 1.03
C ASN A 76 5.16 7.91 1.96
N LEU A 77 3.99 8.04 2.59
CA LEU A 77 3.61 7.18 3.71
C LEU A 77 3.49 5.70 3.31
N ALA A 78 2.97 5.43 2.10
CA ALA A 78 2.87 4.06 1.59
C ALA A 78 4.24 3.37 1.54
N ARG A 79 5.26 4.07 1.03
CA ARG A 79 6.65 3.57 0.98
C ARG A 79 7.23 3.41 2.38
N LEU A 80 7.10 4.44 3.23
CA LEU A 80 7.63 4.42 4.60
C LEU A 80 7.09 3.26 5.43
N ILE A 81 5.83 2.86 5.23
CA ILE A 81 5.23 1.69 5.86
C ILE A 81 5.70 0.40 5.17
N ALA A 82 5.64 0.32 3.84
CA ALA A 82 6.00 -0.88 3.08
C ALA A 82 7.44 -1.35 3.33
N GLU A 83 8.40 -0.42 3.42
CA GLU A 83 9.80 -0.70 3.72
C GLU A 83 10.02 -1.38 5.08
N LYS A 84 9.04 -1.30 5.99
CA LYS A 84 9.11 -1.84 7.36
C LYS A 84 8.26 -3.10 7.55
N ILE A 85 7.49 -3.51 6.54
CA ILE A 85 6.72 -4.75 6.63
C ILE A 85 7.62 -5.92 6.25
N ASP A 86 8.08 -6.65 7.26
CA ASP A 86 8.87 -7.87 7.08
C ASP A 86 7.98 -9.06 6.71
N LYS A 87 6.79 -9.15 7.32
CA LYS A 87 5.84 -10.27 7.16
C LYS A 87 4.41 -9.74 7.06
N PRO A 88 3.85 -9.59 5.84
CA PRO A 88 2.51 -9.02 5.65
C PRO A 88 1.38 -9.91 6.18
N THR A 89 1.65 -11.18 6.47
CA THR A 89 0.68 -12.11 7.10
C THR A 89 0.66 -12.04 8.62
N ASP A 90 1.61 -11.31 9.24
CA ASP A 90 1.69 -11.13 10.69
C ASP A 90 1.16 -9.76 11.11
N ASN A 91 0.04 -9.75 11.84
CA ASN A 91 -0.65 -8.51 12.20
C ASN A 91 0.20 -7.59 13.09
N GLU A 92 1.03 -8.13 13.98
CA GLU A 92 1.87 -7.31 14.86
C GLU A 92 3.02 -6.67 14.09
N SER A 93 3.64 -7.39 13.15
CA SER A 93 4.62 -6.83 12.19
C SER A 93 4.01 -5.67 11.39
N VAL A 94 2.82 -5.88 10.79
CA VAL A 94 2.12 -4.84 10.03
C VAL A 94 1.77 -3.64 10.92
N ARG A 95 1.24 -3.87 12.12
CA ARG A 95 0.91 -2.80 13.07
C ARG A 95 2.13 -1.97 13.43
N ARG A 96 3.26 -2.60 13.73
CA ARG A 96 4.53 -1.92 14.04
C ARG A 96 5.05 -1.10 12.86
N ALA A 97 5.00 -1.67 11.66
CA ALA A 97 5.39 -0.97 10.44
C ALA A 97 4.54 0.28 10.17
N ILE A 98 3.22 0.19 10.38
CA ILE A 98 2.33 1.35 10.30
C ILE A 98 2.75 2.42 11.31
N MET A 99 2.86 2.05 12.60
CA MET A 99 3.22 3.03 13.64
C MET A 99 4.57 3.71 13.36
N GLN A 100 5.56 2.95 12.91
CA GLN A 100 6.87 3.51 12.60
C GLN A 100 6.86 4.34 11.31
N GLY A 101 6.11 3.94 10.28
CA GLY A 101 5.95 4.74 9.07
C GLY A 101 5.32 6.11 9.34
N PHE A 102 4.33 6.19 10.23
CA PHE A 102 3.77 7.48 10.67
C PHE A 102 4.76 8.31 11.47
N ARG A 103 5.57 7.70 12.34
CA ARG A 103 6.62 8.42 13.08
C ARG A 103 7.68 9.00 12.15
N ASP A 104 8.09 8.23 11.15
CA ASP A 104 9.10 8.68 10.18
C ASP A 104 8.56 9.79 9.26
N ALA A 105 7.26 9.80 8.99
CA ALA A 105 6.63 10.87 8.21
C ALA A 105 6.50 12.19 8.99
N ASP A 106 6.60 12.14 10.31
CA ASP A 106 6.49 13.28 11.23
C ASP A 106 7.87 13.79 11.72
N ALA A 107 8.96 13.15 11.30
CA ALA A 107 10.34 13.45 11.71
C ALA A 107 11.02 14.49 10.81
#